data_AF-A0A4P5W2R6-F1
#
_entry.id   AF-A0A4P5W2R6-F1
#
_cell.length_a   1.000
_cell.length_b   1.000
_cell.length_c   1.000
_cell.angle_alpha   90.00
_cell.angle_beta   90.00
_cell.angle_gamma   90.00
#
_symmetry.space_group_name_H-M   'P 1'
#
loop_
_entity.id
_entity.type
_entity.pdbx_description
1 polymer ?
#
loop_
_entity_poly.entity_id
_entity_poly.type
_entity_poly.pdbx_seq_one_letter_code
_entity_poly.pdbx_strand_id
1 'polypeptide(L)' 'MLLALLFACFDPCTDGSGEHASGDTWTCDDGCNTCSCAPDGSIVTTEMDCG' A
#
# COMPACT_ATOMS: atom_id res chain seq x y z
N MET A 1 -0.46 -22.21 8.43
CA MET A 1 -1.09 -21.44 9.51
C MET A 1 -2.60 -21.52 9.36
N LEU A 2 -3.25 -22.12 10.36
CA LEU A 2 -4.66 -22.48 10.41
C LEU A 2 -5.48 -21.30 10.98
N LEU A 3 -5.77 -20.26 10.20
CA LEU A 3 -6.59 -19.10 10.65
C LEU A 3 -7.32 -18.32 9.52
N ALA A 4 -7.33 -18.77 8.26
CA ALA A 4 -7.88 -18.01 7.11
C ALA A 4 -9.41 -18.13 6.92
N LEU A 5 -10.19 -18.16 8.00
CA LEU A 5 -11.65 -18.30 7.93
C LEU A 5 -12.43 -16.96 8.05
N LEU A 6 -11.77 -15.79 8.11
CA LEU A 6 -12.51 -14.51 8.23
C LEU A 6 -11.90 -13.26 7.54
N PHE A 7 -10.79 -13.35 6.82
CA PHE A 7 -10.18 -12.18 6.18
C PHE A 7 -9.90 -12.49 4.72
N ALA A 8 -10.35 -11.61 3.82
CA ALA A 8 -10.02 -11.67 2.42
C ALA A 8 -8.49 -11.86 2.23
N CYS A 9 -8.08 -12.57 1.17
CA CYS A 9 -6.68 -12.59 0.75
C CYS A 9 -6.37 -11.18 0.26
N PHE A 10 -5.92 -10.33 1.18
CA PHE A 10 -5.45 -9.01 0.82
C PHE A 10 -4.04 -9.16 0.28
N ASP A 11 -3.83 -8.68 -0.94
CA ASP A 11 -2.53 -8.75 -1.59
C ASP A 11 -1.63 -7.64 -1.05
N PRO A 12 -0.36 -7.94 -0.70
CA PRO A 12 0.59 -6.92 -0.31
C PRO A 12 0.97 -6.05 -1.51
N CYS A 13 1.38 -4.82 -1.24
CA CYS A 13 1.95 -3.93 -2.24
C CYS A 13 3.47 -4.00 -2.20
N THR A 14 4.13 -3.70 -3.32
CA THR A 14 5.59 -3.60 -3.37
C THR A 14 6.00 -2.39 -4.20
N ASP A 15 6.85 -1.54 -3.64
CA ASP A 15 7.46 -0.38 -4.31
C ASP A 15 8.99 -0.33 -4.12
N GLY A 16 9.61 0.82 -4.39
CA GLY A 16 11.05 1.02 -4.23
C GLY A 16 11.55 0.94 -2.78
N SER A 17 10.65 1.12 -1.80
CA SER A 17 10.95 1.07 -0.37
C SER A 17 10.77 -0.31 0.26
N GLY A 18 9.97 -1.19 -0.36
CA GLY A 18 9.79 -2.58 0.06
C GLY A 18 8.36 -3.09 -0.07
N GLU A 19 8.05 -4.15 0.69
CA GLU A 19 6.71 -4.72 0.80
C GLU A 19 5.90 -3.98 1.86
N HIS A 20 4.65 -3.66 1.55
CA HIS A 20 3.67 -3.01 2.43
C HIS A 20 2.43 -3.89 2.58
N ALA A 21 1.88 -3.99 3.79
CA ALA A 21 0.65 -4.73 4.00
C ALA A 21 -0.55 -3.96 3.44
N SER A 22 -1.59 -4.69 3.03
CA SER A 22 -2.85 -4.07 2.63
C SER A 22 -3.41 -3.19 3.76
N GLY A 23 -3.80 -1.97 3.40
CA GLY A 23 -4.26 -0.93 4.33
C GLY A 23 -3.14 -0.05 4.87
N ASP A 24 -1.86 -0.38 4.65
CA ASP A 24 -0.76 0.49 5.03
C ASP A 24 -0.82 1.81 4.25
N THR A 25 -0.28 2.86 4.87
CA THR A 25 -0.13 4.19 4.29
C THR A 25 1.25 4.72 4.60
N TRP A 26 1.96 5.24 3.60
CA TRP A 26 3.34 5.71 3.72
C TRP A 26 3.60 6.94 2.84
N THR A 27 4.74 7.59 3.03
CA THR A 27 5.23 8.63 2.10
C THR A 27 5.77 7.94 0.86
N CYS A 28 5.26 8.31 -0.31
CA CYS A 28 5.71 7.79 -1.59
C CYS A 28 7.19 8.08 -1.84
N ASP A 29 7.79 7.36 -2.79
CA ASP A 29 9.20 7.52 -3.18
C ASP A 29 9.56 8.94 -3.66
N ASP A 30 8.57 9.74 -4.05
CA ASP A 30 8.73 11.16 -4.39
C ASP A 30 8.95 12.08 -3.16
N GLY A 31 8.83 11.54 -1.95
CA GLY A 31 9.03 12.26 -0.69
C GLY A 31 7.92 13.25 -0.34
N CYS A 32 6.81 13.26 -1.09
CA CYS A 32 5.77 14.27 -1.00
C CYS A 32 4.38 13.65 -0.96
N ASN A 33 4.04 12.81 -1.95
CA ASN A 33 2.73 12.20 -2.00
C ASN A 33 2.56 11.13 -0.93
N THR A 34 1.31 10.87 -0.57
CA THR A 34 0.94 9.77 0.32
C THR A 34 0.48 8.60 -0.52
N CYS A 35 1.10 7.44 -0.27
CA CYS A 35 0.81 6.16 -0.89
C CYS A 35 -0.01 5.32 0.08
N SER A 36 -0.95 4.53 -0.44
CA SER A 36 -1.75 3.58 0.34
C SER A 36 -1.89 2.25 -0.41
N CYS A 37 -1.81 1.14 0.31
CA CYS A 37 -1.92 -0.19 -0.28
C CYS A 37 -3.39 -0.65 -0.25
N ALA A 38 -3.98 -0.84 -1.43
CA ALA A 38 -5.33 -1.33 -1.55
C ALA A 38 -5.41 -2.86 -1.36
N PRO A 39 -6.59 -3.38 -0.99
CA PRO A 39 -6.86 -4.82 -0.86
C PRO A 39 -6.44 -5.72 -2.04
N ASP A 40 -6.38 -5.16 -3.25
CA ASP A 40 -6.04 -5.86 -4.49
C ASP A 40 -4.56 -5.74 -4.87
N GLY A 41 -3.72 -5.24 -3.96
CA GLY A 41 -2.28 -5.05 -4.19
C GLY A 41 -1.95 -3.83 -5.03
N SER A 42 -2.92 -2.96 -5.34
CA SER A 42 -2.66 -1.70 -6.02
C SER A 42 -2.18 -0.61 -5.06
N ILE A 43 -1.22 0.21 -5.49
CA ILE A 43 -0.78 1.39 -4.76
C ILE A 43 -1.58 2.59 -5.25
N VAL A 44 -2.30 3.24 -4.33
CA VAL A 44 -3.05 4.46 -4.58
C VAL A 44 -2.28 5.64 -4.02
N THR A 45 -2.04 6.64 -4.85
CA THR A 45 -1.26 7.84 -4.50
C THR A 45 -2.15 9.08 -4.46
N THR A 46 -1.86 10.01 -3.55
CA THR A 46 -2.39 11.38 -3.66
C THR A 46 -1.81 12.08 -4.88
N GLU A 47 -2.51 13.09 -5.39
CA GLU A 47 -2.01 13.97 -6.46
C GLU A 47 -1.80 15.38 -5.92
N MET A 48 -0.75 15.56 -5.12
CA MET A 48 -0.34 16.88 -4.63
C MET A 48 0.65 17.53 -5.59
N ASP A 49 0.64 18.86 -5.65
CA ASP A 49 1.66 19.63 -6.36
C ASP A 49 2.94 19.66 -5.52
N CYS A 50 3.90 18.81 -5.89
CA CYS A 50 5.21 18.67 -5.27
C CYS A 50 6.19 19.53 -6.08
N GLY A 51 6.50 20.72 -5.55
CA GLY A 51 7.16 21.81 -6.28
C GLY A 51 8.59 21.60 -6.76
#